data_AF-A0A5R2MW15-F1
#
_entry.id   AF-A0A5R2MW15-F1
#
_cell.length_a   1.000
_cell.length_b   1.000
_cell.length_c   1.000
_cell.angle_alpha   90.00
_cell.angle_beta   90.00
_cell.angle_gamma   90.00
#
_symmetry.space_group_name_H-M   'P 1'
#
loop_
_entity.id
_entity.type
_entity.pdbx_description
1 polymer ?
#
loop_
_entity_poly.entity_id
_entity_poly.type
_entity_poly.pdbx_seq_one_letter_code
_entity_poly.pdbx_strand_id
1 'polypeptide(L)'
;NSTLADSTASGTDSVAIGPASVASGTNSLAAGNGSTATGQGAVALGQGAKANNASDVALGSGSVSQTAVGTSSTVINGKTYAFAGTNPTGTVSVGDAGTERTITNVAAG
;
A
#
# COMPACT_ATOMS: atom_id res chain seq x y z
N ASN A 1 -12.08 -14.76 21.82
CA ASN A 1 -10.90 -14.93 20.95
C ASN A 1 -11.40 -15.16 19.51
N SER A 2 -10.61 -14.84 18.48
CA SER A 2 -10.93 -15.08 17.07
C SER A 2 -11.12 -16.57 16.78
N THR A 3 -12.02 -16.91 15.85
CA THR A 3 -12.20 -18.28 15.31
C THR A 3 -11.61 -18.45 13.90
N LEU A 4 -11.13 -17.36 13.30
CA LEU A 4 -10.48 -17.37 11.99
C LEU A 4 -9.09 -18.00 12.06
N ALA A 5 -8.52 -18.33 10.90
CA ALA A 5 -7.14 -18.78 10.78
C ALA A 5 -6.16 -17.79 11.45
N ASP A 6 -5.03 -18.31 11.91
CA ASP A 6 -3.96 -17.48 12.46
C ASP A 6 -3.29 -16.62 11.38
N SER A 7 -2.46 -15.68 11.80
CA SER A 7 -1.56 -14.93 10.93
C SER A 7 -0.54 -15.85 10.24
N THR A 8 -0.16 -15.51 9.00
CA THR A 8 0.82 -16.26 8.20
C THR A 8 1.91 -15.31 7.70
N ALA A 9 3.11 -15.44 8.27
CA ALA A 9 4.32 -14.75 7.82
C ALA A 9 5.22 -15.75 7.06
N SER A 10 4.98 -15.91 5.76
CA SER A 10 5.68 -16.91 4.93
C SER A 10 6.83 -16.34 4.11
N GLY A 11 6.92 -15.01 3.97
CA GLY A 11 8.05 -14.35 3.34
C GLY A 11 9.28 -14.37 4.27
N THR A 12 10.49 -14.43 3.70
CA THR A 12 11.72 -14.23 4.47
C THR A 12 11.68 -12.88 5.17
N ASP A 13 11.98 -12.85 6.48
CA ASP A 13 11.95 -11.65 7.33
C ASP A 13 10.60 -10.90 7.30
N SER A 14 9.49 -11.61 7.07
CA SER A 14 8.15 -11.02 7.04
C SER A 14 7.50 -10.98 8.43
N VAL A 15 6.49 -10.12 8.57
CA VAL A 15 5.71 -9.96 9.81
C VAL A 15 4.22 -9.97 9.50
N ALA A 16 3.46 -10.85 10.17
CA ALA A 16 2.01 -10.92 10.07
C ALA A 16 1.36 -10.74 11.44
N ILE A 17 0.41 -9.80 11.57
CA ILE A 17 -0.28 -9.47 12.83
C ILE A 17 -1.79 -9.48 12.61
N GLY A 18 -2.50 -10.33 13.35
CA GLY A 18 -3.96 -10.42 13.35
C GLY A 18 -4.51 -11.64 12.59
N PRO A 19 -5.78 -12.02 12.84
CA PRO A 19 -6.34 -13.23 12.27
C PRO A 19 -6.42 -13.17 10.75
N ALA A 20 -6.00 -14.24 10.08
CA ALA A 20 -5.93 -14.39 8.63
C ALA A 20 -5.09 -13.32 7.90
N SER A 21 -4.18 -12.62 8.60
CA SER A 21 -3.21 -11.75 7.92
C SER A 21 -2.16 -12.59 7.18
N VAL A 22 -1.73 -12.13 6.02
CA VAL A 22 -0.78 -12.85 5.15
C VAL A 22 0.34 -11.92 4.72
N ALA A 23 1.54 -12.15 5.23
CA ALA A 23 2.77 -11.49 4.79
C ALA A 23 3.62 -12.52 4.03
N SER A 24 3.48 -12.55 2.70
CA SER A 24 4.15 -13.54 1.84
C SER A 24 5.31 -12.95 1.03
N GLY A 25 5.41 -11.62 0.95
CA GLY A 25 6.57 -10.96 0.35
C GLY A 25 7.79 -11.02 1.27
N THR A 26 9.00 -11.12 0.70
CA THR A 26 10.25 -10.93 1.44
C THR A 26 10.27 -9.53 2.08
N ASN A 27 10.64 -9.43 3.36
CA ASN A 27 10.62 -8.20 4.17
C ASN A 27 9.25 -7.50 4.24
N SER A 28 8.14 -8.21 4.02
CA SER A 28 6.80 -7.62 4.03
C SER A 28 6.18 -7.52 5.43
N LEU A 29 5.21 -6.62 5.59
CA LEU A 29 4.42 -6.44 6.81
C LEU A 29 2.92 -6.48 6.47
N ALA A 30 2.18 -7.41 7.07
CA ALA A 30 0.71 -7.45 7.01
C ALA A 30 0.14 -7.35 8.43
N ALA A 31 -0.49 -6.22 8.76
CA ALA A 31 -1.06 -5.97 10.08
C ALA A 31 -2.54 -5.58 10.00
N GLY A 32 -3.42 -6.44 10.52
CA GLY A 32 -4.87 -6.29 10.49
C GLY A 32 -5.56 -7.57 10.05
N ASN A 33 -6.80 -7.78 10.51
CA ASN A 33 -7.57 -8.96 10.13
C ASN A 33 -7.72 -9.06 8.60
N GLY A 34 -7.28 -10.19 8.02
CA GLY A 34 -7.32 -10.39 6.57
C GLY A 34 -6.43 -9.44 5.75
N SER A 35 -5.49 -8.72 6.37
CA SER A 35 -4.52 -7.90 5.63
C SER A 35 -3.59 -8.79 4.80
N THR A 36 -3.11 -8.29 3.66
CA THR A 36 -2.26 -9.07 2.74
C THR A 36 -1.14 -8.21 2.18
N ALA A 37 0.11 -8.59 2.46
CA ALA A 37 1.31 -8.00 1.87
C ALA A 37 2.06 -9.07 1.08
N THR A 38 1.88 -9.09 -0.25
CA THR A 38 2.49 -10.10 -1.12
C THR A 38 3.71 -9.58 -1.88
N GLY A 39 3.83 -8.27 -2.07
CA GLY A 39 5.00 -7.66 -2.69
C GLY A 39 6.24 -7.70 -1.80
N GLN A 40 7.43 -7.78 -2.41
CA GLN A 40 8.69 -7.62 -1.69
C GLN A 40 8.75 -6.24 -1.02
N GLY A 41 9.03 -6.19 0.28
CA GLY A 41 9.08 -4.95 1.06
C GLY A 41 7.72 -4.24 1.19
N ALA A 42 6.61 -4.90 0.82
CA ALA A 42 5.29 -4.30 0.86
C ALA A 42 4.73 -4.21 2.27
N VAL A 43 3.90 -3.18 2.53
CA VAL A 43 3.25 -2.95 3.83
C VAL A 43 1.74 -2.85 3.65
N ALA A 44 0.99 -3.75 4.28
CA ALA A 44 -0.47 -3.68 4.37
C ALA A 44 -0.88 -3.46 5.82
N LEU A 45 -1.41 -2.28 6.14
CA LEU A 45 -1.81 -1.89 7.50
C LEU A 45 -3.29 -1.53 7.54
N GLY A 46 -4.11 -2.39 8.14
CA GLY A 46 -5.55 -2.24 8.28
C GLY A 46 -6.31 -3.53 7.98
N GLN A 47 -7.55 -3.64 8.48
CA GLN A 47 -8.42 -4.78 8.16
C GLN A 47 -8.64 -4.86 6.64
N GLY A 48 -8.35 -6.01 6.04
CA GLY A 48 -8.49 -6.24 4.61
C GLY A 48 -7.60 -5.38 3.71
N ALA A 49 -6.59 -4.67 4.24
CA ALA A 49 -5.64 -3.90 3.44
C ALA A 49 -4.79 -4.83 2.55
N LYS A 50 -4.49 -4.43 1.31
CA LYS A 50 -3.77 -5.26 0.33
C LYS A 50 -2.65 -4.49 -0.37
N ALA A 51 -1.41 -4.88 -0.11
CA ALA A 51 -0.22 -4.35 -0.78
C ALA A 51 0.41 -5.44 -1.66
N ASN A 52 0.17 -5.37 -2.97
CA ASN A 52 0.45 -6.48 -3.88
C ASN A 52 1.73 -6.32 -4.72
N ASN A 53 2.21 -5.08 -4.91
CA ASN A 53 3.43 -4.84 -5.67
C ASN A 53 4.64 -4.60 -4.75
N ALA A 54 5.84 -4.78 -5.28
CA ALA A 54 7.06 -4.52 -4.52
C ALA A 54 7.12 -3.06 -4.06
N SER A 55 7.61 -2.83 -2.83
CA SER A 55 7.75 -1.53 -2.17
C SER A 55 6.45 -0.74 -1.96
N ASP A 56 5.28 -1.33 -2.21
CA ASP A 56 4.00 -0.64 -2.02
C ASP A 56 3.57 -0.58 -0.56
N VAL A 57 2.76 0.42 -0.25
CA VAL A 57 2.04 0.55 1.02
C VAL A 57 0.54 0.63 0.75
N ALA A 58 -0.25 -0.19 1.44
CA ALA A 58 -1.69 -0.06 1.57
C ALA A 58 -2.02 0.31 3.01
N LEU A 59 -2.49 1.54 3.23
CA LEU A 59 -2.68 2.16 4.53
C LEU A 59 -4.16 2.44 4.80
N GLY A 60 -4.74 1.71 5.76
CA GLY A 60 -6.14 1.84 6.17
C GLY A 60 -6.98 0.61 5.84
N SER A 61 -8.15 0.50 6.49
CA SER A 61 -9.08 -0.61 6.27
C SER A 61 -9.55 -0.65 4.81
N GLY A 62 -9.42 -1.80 4.16
CA GLY A 62 -9.82 -2.00 2.77
C GLY A 62 -8.98 -1.26 1.74
N SER A 63 -7.87 -0.61 2.13
CA SER A 63 -6.99 0.05 1.16
C SER A 63 -6.29 -0.97 0.26
N VAL A 64 -6.16 -0.67 -1.03
CA VAL A 64 -5.52 -1.56 -2.01
C VAL A 64 -4.46 -0.77 -2.76
N SER A 65 -3.22 -1.24 -2.73
CA SER A 65 -2.15 -0.67 -3.56
C SER A 65 -2.29 -1.09 -5.01
N GLN A 66 -1.88 -0.21 -5.92
CA GLN A 66 -1.90 -0.44 -7.36
C GLN A 66 -0.50 -0.21 -7.93
N THR A 67 -0.27 -0.62 -9.17
CA THR A 67 1.02 -0.36 -9.84
C THR A 67 1.31 1.14 -9.84
N ALA A 68 2.52 1.50 -9.41
CA ALA A 68 2.95 2.89 -9.39
C ALA A 68 2.95 3.50 -10.80
N VAL A 69 2.38 4.70 -10.94
CA VAL A 69 2.31 5.43 -12.21
C VAL A 69 3.24 6.64 -12.14
N GLY A 70 4.28 6.64 -12.98
CA GLY A 70 5.15 7.79 -13.16
C GLY A 70 4.43 8.91 -13.92
N THR A 71 4.40 10.12 -13.35
CA THR A 71 3.83 11.30 -14.01
C THR A 71 4.94 12.27 -14.37
N SER A 72 5.26 12.38 -15.66
CA SER A 72 6.44 13.13 -16.10
C SER A 72 6.25 14.64 -16.18
N SER A 73 5.04 15.09 -16.53
CA SER A 73 4.75 16.50 -16.74
C SER A 73 3.25 16.76 -16.80
N THR A 74 2.87 18.04 -16.78
CA THR A 74 1.54 18.51 -17.19
C THR A 74 1.66 19.71 -18.13
N VAL A 75 0.60 20.01 -18.88
CA VAL A 75 0.51 21.18 -19.74
C VAL A 75 -0.58 22.10 -19.21
N ILE A 76 -0.21 23.33 -18.87
CA ILE A 76 -1.15 24.37 -18.41
C ILE A 76 -1.02 25.55 -19.36
N ASN A 77 -2.12 25.93 -20.03
CA ASN A 77 -2.17 27.01 -21.02
C ASN A 77 -1.07 26.92 -22.09
N GLY A 78 -0.77 25.70 -22.57
CA GLY A 78 0.25 25.46 -23.60
C GLY A 78 1.70 25.45 -23.10
N LYS A 79 1.95 25.72 -21.81
CA LYS A 79 3.28 25.59 -21.21
C LYS A 79 3.42 24.24 -20.51
N THR A 80 4.49 23.52 -20.83
CA THR A 80 4.84 22.25 -20.17
C THR A 80 5.54 22.52 -18.84
N TYR A 81 5.07 21.88 -17.79
CA TYR A 81 5.67 21.85 -16.46
C TYR A 81 6.17 20.44 -16.19
N ALA A 82 7.48 20.26 -16.12
CA ALA A 82 8.09 18.99 -15.76
C ALA A 82 7.98 18.75 -14.25
N PHE A 83 7.75 17.50 -13.86
CA PHE A 83 7.74 17.09 -12.46
C PHE A 83 9.04 16.36 -12.09
N ALA A 84 9.41 16.42 -10.82
CA ALA A 84 10.40 15.52 -10.23
C ALA A 84 9.76 14.15 -9.94
N GLY A 85 10.57 13.10 -9.78
CA GLY A 85 10.09 11.79 -9.31
C GLY A 85 9.29 10.99 -10.34
N THR A 86 9.62 11.11 -11.64
CA THR A 86 8.86 10.51 -12.74
C THR A 86 8.96 8.98 -12.83
N ASN A 87 9.83 8.36 -12.03
CA ASN A 87 10.08 6.91 -11.98
C ASN A 87 9.87 6.38 -10.54
N PRO A 88 8.62 6.31 -10.06
CA PRO A 88 8.35 5.79 -8.73
C PRO A 88 8.68 4.29 -8.64
N THR A 89 9.19 3.86 -7.50
CA THR A 89 9.51 2.45 -7.20
C THR A 89 8.36 1.70 -6.52
N GLY A 90 7.32 2.43 -6.08
CA GLY A 90 6.14 1.92 -5.40
C GLY A 90 5.14 3.05 -5.16
N THR A 91 3.99 2.73 -4.57
CA THR A 91 2.95 3.71 -4.21
C THR A 91 2.48 3.55 -2.76
N VAL A 92 1.93 4.62 -2.20
CA VAL A 92 1.19 4.58 -0.93
C VAL A 92 -0.29 4.79 -1.24
N SER A 93 -1.08 3.73 -1.12
CA SER A 93 -2.54 3.79 -1.25
C SER A 93 -3.20 4.02 0.11
N VAL A 94 -4.07 5.03 0.18
CA VAL A 94 -4.87 5.35 1.39
C VAL A 94 -6.34 4.94 1.25
N GLY A 95 -6.68 4.16 0.22
CA GLY A 95 -8.04 3.69 -0.04
C GLY A 95 -8.08 2.67 -1.18
N ASP A 96 -9.25 2.52 -1.78
CA ASP A 96 -9.42 1.82 -3.05
C ASP A 96 -10.40 2.62 -3.91
N ALA A 97 -10.55 2.28 -5.19
CA ALA A 97 -11.47 2.94 -6.10
C ALA A 97 -12.89 3.01 -5.51
N GLY A 98 -13.45 4.21 -5.39
CA GLY A 98 -14.77 4.47 -4.80
C GLY A 98 -14.81 4.44 -3.26
N THR A 99 -13.67 4.23 -2.60
CA THR A 99 -13.53 4.26 -1.13
C THR A 99 -12.31 5.09 -0.71
N GLU A 100 -12.10 6.20 -1.41
CA GLU A 100 -11.00 7.13 -1.18
C GLU A 100 -11.08 7.79 0.19
N ARG A 101 -9.92 8.21 0.70
CA ARG A 101 -9.80 8.98 1.94
C ARG A 101 -9.25 10.35 1.65
N THR A 102 -9.67 11.31 2.47
CA THR A 102 -8.98 12.59 2.56
C THR A 102 -7.68 12.42 3.34
N ILE A 103 -6.68 13.22 2.99
CA ILE A 103 -5.47 13.40 3.81
C ILE A 103 -5.58 14.80 4.42
N THR A 104 -5.57 14.88 5.74
CA THR A 104 -5.78 16.13 6.48
C THR A 104 -4.52 16.55 7.23
N ASN A 105 -4.42 17.85 7.53
CA ASN A 105 -3.29 18.46 8.22
C ASN A 105 -1.94 18.36 7.47
N VAL A 106 -1.98 18.42 6.14
CA VAL A 106 -0.78 18.50 5.29
C VAL A 106 -0.41 19.98 5.10
N ALA A 107 0.81 20.36 5.47
CA ALA A 107 1.32 21.72 5.26
C ALA A 107 1.58 22.00 3.76
N ALA A 108 1.83 23.27 3.42
CA ALA A 108 2.20 23.65 2.06
C ALA A 108 3.50 22.96 1.61
N GLY A 109 3.55 22.54 0.34
CA GLY A 109 4.68 21.87 -0.30
C GLY A 109 5.40 22.71 -1.34
#